data_AF-A0A529SF00-F1
#
_entry.id   AF-A0A529SF00-F1
#
_cell.length_a   1.000
_cell.length_b   1.000
_cell.length_c   1.000
_cell.angle_alpha   90.00
_cell.angle_beta   90.00
_cell.angle_gamma   90.00
#
_symmetry.space_group_name_H-M   'P 1'
#
loop_
_entity.id
_entity.type
_entity.pdbx_description
1 polymer ?
#
loop_
_entity_poly.entity_id
_entity_poly.type
_entity_poly.pdbx_seq_one_letter_code
_entity_poly.pdbx_strand_id
1 'polypeptide(L)' 'GIGIFLISHDIHDVFDLADRVCVMKNGQVVGTARTTDVTQDEVLGMIILGKCPPGAIPGPGALKIAA' A
#
# COMPACT_ATOMS: atom_id res chain seq x y z
N GLY A 1 16.81 -15.59 10.27
CA GLY A 1 15.79 -14.56 10.51
C GLY A 1 14.42 -15.14 10.22
N ILE A 2 13.36 -14.48 10.68
CA ILE A 2 11.95 -14.87 10.46
C ILE A 2 11.30 -13.76 9.64
N GLY A 3 10.55 -14.12 8.60
CA GLY A 3 9.69 -13.18 7.86
C GLY A 3 8.31 -13.15 8.51
N ILE A 4 7.75 -11.95 8.69
CA ILE A 4 6.43 -11.75 9.28
C ILE A 4 5.53 -11.10 8.23
N PHE A 5 4.34 -11.65 8.05
CA PHE A 5 3.25 -10.98 7.32
C PHE A 5 2.28 -10.40 8.35
N LEU A 6 2.31 -9.07 8.47
CA LEU A 6 1.34 -8.33 9.26
C LEU A 6 0.16 -7.93 8.37
N ILE A 7 -1.05 -8.28 8.78
CA ILE A 7 -2.29 -7.84 8.14
C ILE A 7 -2.98 -6.91 9.14
N SER A 8 -2.96 -5.61 8.86
CA SER A 8 -3.70 -4.61 9.63
C SER A 8 -4.44 -3.67 8.67
N HIS A 9 -5.55 -3.13 9.16
CA HIS A 9 -6.25 -2.02 8.54
C HIS A 9 -5.92 -0.69 9.22
N ASP A 10 -5.23 -0.72 10.36
CA ASP A 10 -4.64 0.46 10.98
C ASP A 10 -3.28 0.73 10.35
N ILE A 11 -3.12 1.94 9.86
CA ILE A 11 -1.92 2.37 9.16
C ILE A 11 -0.76 2.64 10.11
N HIS A 12 -1.03 2.99 11.36
CA HIS A 12 0.00 3.26 12.36
C HIS A 12 0.79 1.98 12.64
N ASP A 13 0.09 0.85 12.87
CA ASP A 13 0.69 -0.47 13.03
C ASP A 13 1.60 -0.84 11.84
N VAL A 14 1.14 -0.57 10.62
CA VAL A 14 1.89 -0.90 9.40
C VAL A 14 3.19 -0.09 9.32
N PHE A 15 3.15 1.20 9.63
CA PHE A 15 4.33 2.07 9.56
C PHE A 15 5.30 1.84 10.73
N ASP A 16 4.80 1.45 11.90
CA ASP A 16 5.62 1.20 13.09
C ASP A 16 6.32 -0.17 13.05
N LEU A 17 5.71 -1.17 12.38
CA LEU A 17 6.15 -2.57 12.46
C LEU A 17 6.66 -3.15 11.13
N ALA A 18 6.34 -2.56 9.98
CA ALA A 18 6.66 -3.14 8.68
C ALA A 18 7.70 -2.32 7.88
N ASP A 19 8.61 -3.03 7.21
CA ASP A 19 9.52 -2.43 6.23
C ASP A 19 8.81 -2.07 4.91
N ARG A 20 7.72 -2.77 4.62
CA ARG A 20 7.01 -2.74 3.34
C ARG A 20 5.51 -2.89 3.55
N VAL A 21 4.75 -2.25 2.66
CA VAL A 21 3.30 -2.32 2.62
C VAL A 21 2.83 -2.81 1.25
N CYS A 22 1.82 -3.68 1.24
CA CYS A 22 1.10 -4.10 0.04
C CYS A 22 -0.38 -3.84 0.29
N VAL A 23 -1.01 -3.07 -0.59
CA VAL A 23 -2.45 -2.76 -0.47
C VAL A 23 -3.22 -3.51 -1.54
N MET A 24 -4.30 -4.15 -1.12
CA MET A 24 -5.26 -4.82 -1.99
C MET A 24 -6.63 -4.14 -1.92
N LYS A 25 -7.33 -4.10 -3.05
CA LYS A 25 -8.72 -3.64 -3.16
C LYS A 25 -9.46 -4.54 -4.16
N ASN A 26 -10.66 -4.97 -3.81
CA ASN A 26 -11.50 -5.84 -4.66
C ASN A 26 -10.78 -7.11 -5.15
N GLY A 27 -9.97 -7.73 -4.28
CA GLY A 27 -9.22 -8.95 -4.61
C GLY A 27 -7.99 -8.74 -5.49
N GLN A 28 -7.62 -7.50 -5.83
CA GLN A 28 -6.46 -7.18 -6.65
C GLN A 28 -5.47 -6.29 -5.91
N VAL A 29 -4.18 -6.46 -6.20
CA VAL A 29 -3.12 -5.60 -5.65
C VAL A 29 -3.22 -4.22 -6.29
N VAL A 30 -3.37 -3.19 -5.46
CA VAL A 30 -3.34 -1.79 -5.86
C VAL A 30 -1.89 -1.34 -6.02
N GLY A 31 -1.05 -1.64 -5.04
CA GLY A 31 0.37 -1.30 -5.10
C GLY A 31 1.17 -1.85 -3.93
N THR A 32 2.49 -1.78 -4.06
CA THR A 32 3.45 -2.20 -3.03
C THR A 32 4.54 -1.15 -2.89
N ALA A 33 4.88 -0.77 -1.67
CA ALA A 33 5.90 0.24 -1.38
C ALA A 33 6.76 -0.16 -0.17
N ARG A 34 7.94 0.45 -0.03
CA ARG A 34 8.62 0.51 1.28
C ARG A 34 7.93 1.59 2.11
N THR A 35 7.79 1.38 3.41
CA THR A 35 7.16 2.37 4.31
C THR A 35 7.90 3.71 4.34
N THR A 36 9.19 3.71 3.99
CA THR A 36 10.02 4.92 3.85
C THR A 36 9.79 5.72 2.56
N ASP A 37 9.15 5.14 1.55
CA ASP A 37 8.99 5.76 0.22
C ASP A 37 7.60 6.38 0.02
N VAL A 38 6.69 6.20 0.99
CA VAL A 38 5.30 6.66 0.93
C VAL A 38 4.86 7.26 2.25
N THR A 39 3.85 8.11 2.21
CA THR A 39 3.20 8.64 3.42
C THR A 39 2.01 7.79 3.85
N GLN A 40 1.57 7.96 5.11
CA GLN A 40 0.34 7.33 5.60
C GLN A 40 -0.87 7.75 4.74
N ASP A 41 -0.99 9.03 4.37
CA ASP A 41 -2.09 9.50 3.52
C ASP A 41 -2.09 8.85 2.13
N GLU A 42 -0.92 8.62 1.54
CA GLU A 42 -0.80 7.96 0.24
C GLU A 42 -1.23 6.49 0.31
N VAL A 43 -0.83 5.78 1.37
CA VAL A 43 -1.26 4.40 1.62
C VAL A 43 -2.75 4.33 1.94
N LEU A 44 -3.29 5.30 2.69
CA LEU A 44 -4.73 5.43 2.91
C LEU A 44 -5.48 5.65 1.58
N GLY A 45 -4.91 6.47 0.68
CA GLY A 45 -5.41 6.64 -0.68
C GLY A 45 -5.43 5.34 -1.50
N MET A 46 -4.44 4.46 -1.32
CA MET A 46 -4.47 3.12 -1.93
C MET A 46 -5.63 2.27 -1.38
N ILE A 47 -5.91 2.34 -0.08
CA ILE A 47 -6.98 1.55 0.57
C ILE A 47 -8.37 2.04 0.11
N ILE A 48 -8.61 3.35 0.22
CA ILE A 48 -9.93 3.94 -0.02
C ILE A 48 -10.19 4.10 -1.52
N LEU A 49 -9.28 4.77 -2.24
CA LEU A 49 -9.48 5.09 -3.65
C LEU A 49 -8.99 3.95 -4.53
N GLY A 50 -7.85 3.32 -4.21
CA GLY A 50 -7.15 2.41 -5.14
C GLY A 50 -6.14 3.15 -6.02
N LYS A 51 -5.74 4.36 -5.62
CA LYS A 51 -4.77 5.20 -6.35
C LYS A 51 -3.37 4.86 -5.88
N CYS A 52 -2.52 4.38 -6.78
CA CYS A 52 -1.12 4.09 -6.47
C CYS A 52 -0.29 5.40 -6.46
N PRO A 53 0.42 5.73 -5.37
CA PRO A 53 1.29 6.91 -5.30
C PRO A 53 2.59 6.72 -6.08
N PRO A 54 3.34 7.79 -6.39
CA PRO A 54 4.60 7.70 -7.13
C PRO A 54 5.67 6.84 -6.45
N GLY A 55 5.69 6.79 -5.12
CA GLY A 55 6.63 5.98 -4.33
C GLY A 55 6.28 4.49 -4.24
N ALA A 56 5.18 4.07 -4.87
CA ALA A 56 4.74 2.68 -4.87
C ALA A 56 4.86 2.04 -6.26
N ILE A 57 5.11 0.74 -6.27
CA ILE A 57 5.05 -0.09 -7.47
C ILE A 57 3.57 -0.45 -7.71
N PRO A 58 2.97 -0.07 -8.84
CA PRO A 58 1.56 -0.32 -9.12
C PRO A 58 1.29 -1.80 -9.38
N GLY A 59 0.16 -2.29 -8.87
CA GLY A 59 -0.37 -3.63 -9.16
C GLY A 59 -1.52 -3.61 -10.18
N PRO A 60 -2.08 -4.78 -10.51
CA PRO A 60 -3.17 -4.90 -11.50
C PRO A 60 -4.45 -4.13 -11.15
N GLY A 61 -4.69 -3.91 -9.86
CA GLY A 61 -5.84 -3.18 -9.33
C GLY A 61 -5.61 -1.68 -9.13
N ALA A 62 -4.45 -1.14 -9.55
CA ALA A 62 -4.21 0.29 -9.52
C ALA A 62 -5.19 1.03 -10.44
N LEU A 63 -5.85 2.07 -9.92
CA LEU A 63 -6.63 2.98 -10.75
C LEU A 63 -5.73 3.60 -11.82
N LYS A 64 -6.08 3.33 -13.08
CA LYS A 64 -5.50 4.05 -14.22
C LYS A 64 -6.11 5.43 -14.20
N ILE A 65 -5.27 6.45 -13.99
CA ILE A 65 -5.70 7.84 -14.21
C ILE A 65 -6.04 7.92 -15.70
N ALA A 66 -7.33 8.10 -16.03
CA ALA A 66 -7.74 8.44 -17.37
C ALA A 66 -7.10 9.79 -17.71
N ALA A 67 -6.33 9.82 -18.79
CA ALA A 67 -5.72 11.03 -19.32
C ALA A 67 -6.79 12.05 -19.75
#